data_AF-A4YQ52-F1
#
_entry.id   AF-A4YQ52-F1
#
_cell.length_a   1.000
_cell.length_b   1.000
_cell.length_c   1.000
_cell.angle_alpha   90.00
_cell.angle_beta   90.00
_cell.angle_gamma   90.00
#
_symmetry.space_group_name_H-M   'P 1'
#
loop_
_entity.id
_entity.type
_entity.pdbx_description
1 polymer ?
#
loop_
_entity_poly.entity_id
_entity_poly.type
_entity_poly.pdbx_seq_one_letter_code
_entity_poly.pdbx_strand_id
1 'polypeptide(L)'
;MTIDGTSGAKESRCQFSPDGRHLALIGLKDTVRVWEVGTQSEIARIETLPDVKSLLFSPRGRYLATLQENGTVRTWLLRGEDLVAEVCSRLTRNLTADDWRSLFGGEPYQATCPALKISD
;
A
#
# COMPACT_ATOMS: atom_id res chain seq x y z
N MET A 1 17.29 -14.66 -1.86
CA MET A 1 15.88 -14.81 -1.45
C MET A 1 15.18 -15.56 -2.57
N THR A 2 14.72 -16.79 -2.31
CA THR A 2 13.84 -17.51 -3.24
C THR A 2 12.44 -17.32 -2.70
N ILE A 3 11.59 -16.64 -3.46
CA ILE A 3 10.18 -16.49 -3.11
C ILE A 3 9.45 -17.44 -4.03
N ASP A 4 8.81 -18.46 -3.46
CA ASP A 4 7.88 -19.29 -4.21
C ASP A 4 6.63 -18.47 -4.54
N GLY A 5 6.76 -17.62 -5.56
CA GLY A 5 5.65 -17.26 -6.40
C GLY A 5 5.32 -18.51 -7.18
N THR A 6 4.11 -19.03 -7.05
CA THR A 6 3.60 -20.22 -7.73
C THR A 6 3.50 -20.01 -9.24
N SER A 7 4.55 -19.53 -9.91
CA SER A 7 4.55 -19.19 -11.33
C SER A 7 4.77 -20.44 -12.18
N GLY A 8 3.68 -21.11 -12.51
CA GLY A 8 3.64 -22.06 -13.63
C GLY A 8 3.60 -21.38 -15.00
N ALA A 9 3.65 -20.04 -15.08
CA ALA A 9 3.51 -19.28 -16.33
C ALA A 9 4.84 -18.69 -16.81
N LYS A 10 5.02 -18.72 -18.14
CA LYS A 10 6.25 -18.39 -18.88
C LYS A 10 6.74 -16.94 -18.78
N GLU A 11 6.03 -16.05 -18.08
CA GLU A 11 6.40 -14.64 -17.93
C GLU A 11 5.99 -14.07 -16.57
N SER A 12 6.74 -14.40 -15.52
CA SER A 12 6.61 -13.67 -14.26
C SER A 12 7.23 -12.28 -14.41
N ARG A 13 6.46 -11.22 -14.12
CA ARG A 13 6.98 -9.86 -13.99
C ARG A 13 7.10 -9.54 -12.51
N CYS A 14 8.29 -9.09 -12.12
CA CYS A 14 8.57 -8.58 -10.79
C CYS A 14 9.23 -7.21 -10.87
N GLN A 15 9.10 -6.42 -9.81
CA GLN A 15 9.73 -5.11 -9.73
C GLN A 15 10.07 -4.77 -8.27
N PHE A 16 11.27 -4.24 -8.05
CA PHE A 16 11.64 -3.65 -6.77
C PHE A 16 11.13 -2.21 -6.65
N SER A 17 10.80 -1.79 -5.43
CA SER A 17 10.65 -0.36 -5.14
C SER A 17 11.98 0.38 -5.36
N PRO A 18 11.97 1.70 -5.60
CA PRO A 18 13.21 2.47 -5.84
C PRO A 18 14.22 2.42 -4.70
N ASP A 19 13.75 2.23 -3.47
CA ASP A 19 14.57 2.08 -2.27
C ASP A 19 14.99 0.62 -1.98
N GLY A 20 14.55 -0.33 -2.81
CA GLY A 20 14.84 -1.77 -2.67
C GLY A 20 14.18 -2.46 -1.49
N ARG A 21 13.33 -1.76 -0.72
CA ARG A 21 12.69 -2.32 0.49
C ARG A 21 11.56 -3.28 0.16
N HIS A 22 10.92 -3.10 -0.99
CA HIS A 22 9.77 -3.87 -1.42
C HIS A 22 10.02 -4.55 -2.75
N LEU A 23 9.45 -5.73 -2.91
CA LEU A 23 9.37 -6.45 -4.18
C LEU A 23 7.91 -6.75 -4.47
N ALA A 24 7.44 -6.42 -5.67
CA ALA A 24 6.12 -6.81 -6.16
C ALA A 24 6.27 -7.90 -7.24
N LEU A 25 5.36 -8.87 -7.25
CA LEU A 25 5.29 -9.94 -8.25
C LEU A 25 3.85 -10.11 -8.73
N ILE A 26 3.69 -10.29 -10.03
CA ILE A 26 2.44 -10.78 -10.61
C ILE A 26 2.46 -12.32 -10.52
N GLY A 27 1.56 -12.88 -9.73
CA GLY A 27 1.37 -14.32 -9.55
C GLY A 27 0.39 -14.92 -10.55
N LEU A 28 0.19 -16.24 -10.45
CA LEU A 28 -0.93 -16.91 -11.13
C LEU A 28 -2.28 -16.46 -10.53
N LYS A 29 -3.35 -16.64 -11.32
CA LYS A 29 -4.73 -16.34 -10.93
C LYS A 29 -4.96 -14.86 -10.57
N ASP A 30 -4.38 -13.95 -11.36
CA ASP A 30 -4.72 -12.52 -11.29
C ASP A 30 -4.43 -11.90 -9.91
N THR A 31 -3.34 -12.35 -9.29
CA THR A 31 -2.89 -11.88 -7.99
C THR A 31 -1.61 -11.05 -8.12
N VAL A 32 -1.54 -9.94 -7.39
CA VAL A 32 -0.29 -9.20 -7.18
C VAL A 32 0.07 -9.33 -5.71
N ARG A 33 1.28 -9.82 -5.44
CA ARG A 33 1.81 -9.96 -4.09
C ARG A 33 2.99 -9.02 -3.90
N VAL A 34 3.11 -8.47 -2.70
CA VAL A 34 4.20 -7.54 -2.35
C VAL A 34 4.87 -8.02 -1.07
N TRP A 35 6.19 -8.06 -1.08
CA TRP A 35 7.01 -8.47 0.06
C TRP A 35 7.89 -7.34 0.54
N GLU A 36 8.13 -7.31 1.84
CA GLU A 36 9.28 -6.61 2.42
C GLU A 36 10.52 -7.50 2.29
N VAL A 37 11.57 -6.98 1.67
CA VAL A 37 12.77 -7.75 1.31
C VAL A 37 13.58 -8.13 2.55
N GLY A 38 13.73 -7.21 3.51
CA GLY A 38 14.56 -7.41 4.69
C GLY A 38 14.03 -8.50 5.63
N THR A 39 12.71 -8.57 5.80
CA THR A 39 12.02 -9.54 6.67
C THR A 39 11.47 -10.74 5.92
N GLN A 40 11.49 -10.70 4.59
CA GLN A 40 10.92 -11.71 3.71
C GLN A 40 9.41 -11.95 3.91
N SER A 41 8.71 -10.96 4.48
CA SER A 41 7.29 -11.06 4.80
C SER A 41 6.42 -10.50 3.68
N GLU A 42 5.32 -11.19 3.36
CA GLU A 42 4.29 -10.65 2.47
C GLU A 42 3.52 -9.54 3.21
N ILE A 43 3.55 -8.33 2.67
CA ILE A 43 2.92 -7.14 3.29
C ILE A 43 1.62 -6.74 2.60
N ALA A 44 1.40 -7.20 1.36
CA ALA A 44 0.16 -6.98 0.64
C ALA A 44 -0.14 -8.10 -0.35
N ARG A 45 -1.43 -8.42 -0.47
CA ARG A 45 -1.99 -9.30 -1.49
C ARG A 45 -3.18 -8.59 -2.13
N ILE A 46 -3.09 -8.36 -3.43
CA ILE A 46 -4.16 -7.76 -4.21
C ILE A 46 -4.77 -8.87 -5.07
N GLU A 47 -5.98 -9.27 -4.72
CA GLU A 47 -6.73 -10.32 -5.40
C GLU A 47 -7.59 -9.75 -6.51
N THR A 48 -7.97 -10.60 -7.48
CA THR A 48 -8.95 -10.27 -8.53
C THR A 48 -8.54 -9.11 -9.45
N LEU A 49 -7.26 -9.03 -9.82
CA LEU A 49 -6.76 -8.11 -10.84
C LEU A 49 -6.55 -8.82 -12.17
N PRO A 50 -7.61 -8.95 -13.01
CA PRO A 50 -7.47 -9.63 -14.28
C PRO A 50 -6.45 -8.92 -15.17
N ASP A 51 -5.65 -9.73 -15.86
CA ASP A 51 -4.81 -9.31 -16.99
C ASP A 51 -3.79 -8.21 -16.67
N VAL A 52 -3.18 -8.22 -15.47
CA VAL A 52 -2.08 -7.28 -15.16
C VAL A 52 -0.88 -7.59 -16.03
N LYS A 53 -0.44 -6.60 -16.82
CA LYS A 53 0.72 -6.69 -17.71
C LYS A 53 1.98 -6.04 -17.13
N SER A 54 1.82 -5.07 -16.23
CA SER A 54 2.95 -4.33 -15.69
C SER A 54 2.71 -3.84 -14.26
N LEU A 55 3.83 -3.68 -13.54
CA LEU A 55 3.93 -3.13 -12.20
C LEU A 55 4.83 -1.88 -12.26
N LEU A 56 4.44 -0.83 -11.54
CA LEU A 56 5.21 0.42 -11.45
C LEU A 56 5.17 0.96 -10.02
N PHE A 57 6.32 1.02 -9.34
CA PHE A 57 6.43 1.75 -8.08
C PHE A 57 6.55 3.26 -8.34
N SER A 58 5.87 4.04 -7.49
CA SER A 58 6.12 5.49 -7.43
C SER A 58 7.59 5.78 -7.05
N PRO A 59 8.15 6.95 -7.43
CA PRO A 59 9.55 7.29 -7.12
C PRO A 59 9.90 7.26 -5.63
N ARG A 60 8.91 7.49 -4.75
CA ARG A 60 9.06 7.39 -3.29
C ARG A 60 8.67 6.04 -2.70
N GLY A 61 8.36 5.03 -3.53
CA GLY A 61 7.99 3.68 -3.09
C GLY A 61 6.62 3.54 -2.41
N ARG A 62 5.91 4.64 -2.11
CA ARG A 62 4.63 4.63 -1.37
C ARG A 62 3.47 3.98 -2.13
N TYR A 63 3.44 4.17 -3.45
CA TYR A 63 2.41 3.59 -4.32
C TYR A 63 2.99 2.51 -5.21
N LEU A 64 2.17 1.48 -5.44
CA LEU A 64 2.30 0.53 -6.55
C LEU A 64 1.19 0.79 -7.54
N ALA A 65 1.51 0.92 -8.83
CA ALA A 65 0.53 0.96 -9.91
C ALA A 65 0.53 -0.38 -10.65
N THR A 66 -0.66 -0.86 -10.99
CA THR A 66 -0.92 -2.06 -11.77
C THR A 66 -1.58 -1.65 -13.09
N LEU A 67 -0.95 -1.97 -14.21
CA LEU A 67 -1.49 -1.72 -15.56
C LEU A 67 -2.10 -3.01 -16.11
N GLN A 68 -3.38 -2.97 -16.45
CA GLN A 68 -4.12 -4.08 -17.05
C GLN A 68 -4.07 -4.02 -18.58
N GLU A 69 -4.34 -5.15 -19.24
CA GLU A 69 -4.37 -5.27 -20.70
C GLU A 69 -5.33 -4.29 -21.38
N ASN A 70 -6.47 -4.00 -20.73
CA ASN A 70 -7.47 -3.05 -21.23
C ASN A 70 -7.06 -1.57 -21.04
N GLY A 71 -5.82 -1.30 -20.59
CA GLY A 71 -5.32 0.05 -20.33
C GLY A 71 -5.70 0.63 -18.97
N THR A 72 -6.49 -0.08 -18.16
CA THR A 72 -6.84 0.37 -16.80
C THR A 72 -5.59 0.38 -15.92
N VAL A 73 -5.36 1.52 -15.26
CA VAL A 73 -4.34 1.67 -14.23
C VAL A 73 -5.02 1.79 -12.87
N ARG A 74 -4.62 0.93 -11.93
CA ARG A 74 -5.02 1.05 -10.52
C ARG A 74 -3.79 1.32 -9.68
N THR A 75 -3.94 2.16 -8.65
CA THR A 75 -2.86 2.53 -7.73
C THR A 75 -3.19 2.05 -6.32
N TRP A 76 -2.17 1.57 -5.62
CA TRP A 76 -2.28 0.92 -4.32
C TRP A 76 -1.29 1.56 -3.35
N LEU A 77 -1.79 2.00 -2.19
CA LEU A 77 -0.93 2.31 -1.04
C LEU A 77 -0.57 1.00 -0.35
N LEU A 78 0.71 0.78 -0.08
CA LEU A 78 1.20 -0.51 0.40
C LEU A 78 1.24 -0.62 1.94
N ARG A 79 1.21 0.52 2.66
CA ARG A 79 1.30 0.55 4.12
C ARG A 79 0.22 1.43 4.71
N GLY A 80 -0.35 1.00 5.84
CA GLY A 80 -1.29 1.79 6.63
C GLY A 80 -0.69 3.11 7.12
N GLU A 81 0.60 3.12 7.47
CA GLU A 81 1.32 4.35 7.83
C GLU A 81 1.34 5.38 6.70
N ASP A 82 1.51 4.93 5.45
CA ASP A 82 1.51 5.82 4.29
C ASP A 82 0.10 6.37 4.02
N LEU A 83 -0.95 5.60 4.33
CA LEU A 83 -2.33 6.07 4.31
C LEU A 83 -2.59 7.13 5.38
N VAL A 84 -2.13 6.91 6.62
CA VAL A 84 -2.23 7.90 7.70
C VAL A 84 -1.50 9.17 7.31
N ALA A 85 -0.26 9.07 6.80
CA ALA A 85 0.50 10.23 6.34
C ALA A 85 -0.20 10.97 5.20
N GLU A 86 -0.80 10.26 4.25
CA GLU A 86 -1.57 10.85 3.15
C GLU A 86 -2.82 11.58 3.66
N VAL A 87 -3.59 10.95 4.55
CA VAL A 87 -4.75 11.58 5.20
C VAL A 87 -4.31 12.83 5.97
N CYS A 88 -3.24 12.73 6.76
CA CYS A 88 -2.69 13.85 7.52
C CYS A 88 -2.18 14.99 6.63
N SER A 89 -1.72 14.71 5.41
CA SER A 89 -1.30 15.76 4.47
C SER A 89 -2.46 16.58 3.90
N ARG A 90 -3.69 16.06 3.97
CA ARG A 90 -4.90 16.69 3.43
C ARG A 90 -5.77 17.35 4.49
N LEU A 91 -5.61 16.94 5.74
CA LEU A 91 -6.32 17.53 6.87
C LEU A 91 -5.72 18.90 7.23
N THR A 92 -6.59 19.86 7.56
CA THR A 92 -6.20 21.20 8.01
C THR A 92 -6.03 21.30 9.53
N ARG A 93 -6.59 20.34 10.28
CA ARG A 93 -6.54 20.25 11.74
C ARG A 93 -6.55 18.79 12.20
N ASN A 94 -6.17 18.57 13.45
CA ASN A 94 -6.35 17.29 14.12
C ASN A 94 -7.82 17.06 14.52
N LEU A 95 -8.18 15.80 14.82
CA LEU A 95 -9.47 15.47 15.42
C LEU A 95 -9.52 16.00 16.86
N THR A 96 -10.65 16.59 17.25
CA THR A 96 -10.88 16.99 18.64
C THR A 96 -11.16 15.78 19.51
N ALA A 97 -11.15 15.95 20.84
CA ALA A 97 -11.51 14.88 21.76
C ALA A 97 -12.97 14.40 21.56
N ASP A 98 -13.86 15.31 21.12
CA ASP A 98 -15.26 14.99 20.85
C ASP A 98 -15.43 14.26 19.53
N ASP A 99 -14.73 14.69 18.46
CA ASP A 99 -14.65 13.97 17.19
C ASP A 99 -14.15 12.53 17.44
N TRP A 100 -13.09 12.39 18.25
CA TRP A 100 -12.50 11.10 18.60
C TRP A 100 -13.48 10.19 19.35
N ARG A 101 -14.17 10.72 20.36
CA ARG A 101 -15.17 9.96 21.12
C ARG A 101 -16.32 9.51 20.23
N SER A 102 -16.73 10.32 19.26
CA SER A 102 -17.79 9.95 18.30
C SER A 102 -17.36 8.84 17.33
N LEU A 103 -16.09 8.80 16.93
CA LEU A 103 -15.59 7.85 15.94
C LEU A 103 -15.06 6.56 16.55
N PHE A 104 -14.39 6.65 17.71
CA PHE A 104 -13.65 5.56 18.34
C PHE A 104 -14.18 5.20 19.73
N GLY A 105 -15.23 5.88 20.23
CA GLY A 105 -15.89 5.52 21.47
C GLY A 105 -15.00 5.71 22.70
N GLY A 106 -14.75 4.61 23.42
CA GLY A 106 -14.00 4.59 24.69
C GLY A 106 -12.48 4.53 24.54
N GLU A 107 -11.96 4.54 23.31
CA GLU A 107 -10.52 4.52 23.07
C GLU A 107 -9.83 5.79 23.62
N PRO A 108 -8.68 5.66 24.30
CA PRO A 108 -7.91 6.81 24.76
C PRO A 108 -7.63 7.79 23.61
N TYR A 109 -7.81 9.09 23.87
CA TYR A 109 -7.51 10.10 22.87
C TYR A 109 -6.03 10.04 22.47
N GLN A 110 -5.78 9.96 21.16
CA GLN A 110 -4.47 10.12 20.58
C GLN A 110 -4.54 11.11 19.41
N ALA A 111 -3.60 12.04 19.34
CA ALA A 111 -3.47 12.93 18.20
C ALA A 111 -3.31 12.11 16.91
N THR A 112 -4.23 12.29 15.96
CA THR A 112 -4.29 11.50 14.71
C THR A 112 -3.11 11.82 13.80
N CYS A 113 -2.70 13.09 13.75
CA CYS A 113 -1.62 13.58 12.90
C CYS A 113 -0.58 14.34 13.73
N PRO A 114 0.68 13.85 13.85
CA PRO A 114 1.68 14.44 14.74
C PRO A 114 2.03 15.90 14.46
N ALA A 115 1.88 16.35 13.22
CA ALA A 115 2.25 17.70 12.77
C ALA A 115 1.06 18.70 12.77
N LEU A 116 -0.16 18.26 13.05
CA LEU A 116 -1.35 19.12 12.99
C LEU A 116 -1.75 19.60 14.38
N LYS A 117 -2.12 20.88 14.45
CA LYS A 117 -2.70 21.47 15.66
C LYS A 117 -4.06 20.85 15.95
N ILE A 118 -4.34 20.63 17.23
CA ILE A 118 -5.68 20.38 17.72
C ILE A 118 -6.33 21.77 17.81
N SER A 119 -7.47 21.94 17.17
CA SER A 119 -8.27 23.18 17.27
C SER A 119 -9.54 22.87 18.03
N ASP A 120 -9.82 23.71 19.03
CA ASP A 120 -10.95 23.58 19.96
C ASP A 120 -12.32 23.72 19.29
#